data_AF-A0A954G1T2-F1
#
_entry.id   AF-A0A954G1T2-F1
#
_cell.length_a   1.000
_cell.length_b   1.000
_cell.length_c   1.000
_cell.angle_alpha   90.00
_cell.angle_beta   90.00
_cell.angle_gamma   90.00
#
_symmetry.space_group_name_H-M   'P 1'
#
loop_
_entity.id
_entity.type
_entity.pdbx_description
1 polymer ?
#
loop_
_entity_poly.entity_id
_entity_poly.type
_entity_poly.pdbx_seq_one_letter_code
_entity_poly.pdbx_strand_id
1 'polypeptide(L)'
;MQAPPEKLGGFYLGAEYDLASGQRSDVPVVYDARDLTTHAVCVGMTGSGKTGLCIGLLEEAALDRVPALIIDPKGDLTNLLLQFPQLRPEDFRPWINLDDARRKAQSEDEYAAATAANWQH
;
A
#
# COMPACT_ATOMS: atom_id res chain seq x y z
N MET A 1 4.86 -12.66 -15.14
CA MET A 1 5.80 -13.36 -14.23
C MET A 1 4.95 -14.03 -13.17
N GLN A 2 5.13 -15.32 -12.93
CA GLN A 2 4.36 -16.05 -11.92
C GLN A 2 5.05 -15.81 -10.57
N ALA A 3 4.29 -15.41 -9.55
CA ALA A 3 4.85 -15.27 -8.20
C ALA A 3 5.45 -16.62 -7.77
N PRO A 4 6.60 -16.62 -7.07
CA PRO A 4 7.15 -17.85 -6.52
C PRO A 4 6.15 -18.51 -5.57
N PRO A 5 6.23 -19.83 -5.37
CA PRO A 5 5.37 -20.52 -4.42
C PRO A 5 5.53 -19.93 -3.02
N GLU A 6 4.41 -19.58 -2.40
CA GLU A 6 4.30 -19.02 -1.06
C GLU A 6 5.03 -19.87 -0.01
N LYS A 7 5.70 -19.21 0.93
CA LYS A 7 6.40 -19.85 2.05
C LYS A 7 6.07 -19.11 3.33
N LEU A 8 5.38 -19.77 4.25
CA LEU A 8 5.03 -19.21 5.56
C LEU A 8 6.26 -18.61 6.26
N GLY A 9 6.18 -17.34 6.66
CA GLY A 9 7.27 -16.59 7.28
C GLY A 9 8.34 -16.09 6.30
N GLY A 10 8.11 -16.18 4.99
CA GLY A 10 8.97 -15.65 3.94
C GLY A 10 8.25 -14.58 3.12
N PHE A 11 8.68 -13.33 3.25
CA PHE A 11 8.07 -12.20 2.55
C PHE A 11 8.72 -11.99 1.18
N TYR A 12 7.94 -12.07 0.11
CA TYR A 12 8.40 -11.77 -1.23
C TYR A 12 8.66 -10.27 -1.43
N LEU A 13 9.90 -9.90 -1.77
CA LEU A 13 10.33 -8.50 -1.99
C LEU A 13 10.65 -8.18 -3.45
N GLY A 14 10.35 -9.09 -4.38
CA GLY A 14 10.66 -8.93 -5.80
C GLY A 14 11.64 -9.98 -6.30
N ALA A 15 12.56 -9.58 -7.17
CA ALA A 15 13.57 -10.49 -7.72
C ALA A 15 14.95 -9.84 -7.68
N GLU A 16 15.99 -10.67 -7.76
CA GLU A 16 17.36 -10.18 -7.76
C GLU A 16 17.58 -9.20 -8.92
N TYR A 17 18.31 -8.14 -8.66
CA TYR A 17 18.65 -7.12 -9.64
C TYR A 17 20.17 -7.13 -9.85
N ASP A 18 20.60 -7.48 -11.05
CA ASP A 18 22.01 -7.42 -11.40
C ASP A 18 22.40 -5.98 -11.75
N LEU A 19 23.26 -5.41 -10.90
CA LEU A 19 23.77 -4.05 -11.07
C LEU A 19 24.73 -3.93 -12.26
N ALA A 20 25.38 -5.01 -12.69
CA ALA A 20 26.33 -4.98 -13.79
C ALA A 20 25.60 -4.90 -15.15
N SER A 21 24.58 -5.74 -15.35
CA SER A 21 23.76 -5.72 -16.56
C SER A 21 22.62 -4.70 -16.52
N GLY A 22 22.26 -4.19 -15.32
CA GLY A 22 21.11 -3.32 -15.14
C GLY A 22 19.78 -4.04 -15.40
N GLN A 23 19.74 -5.34 -15.16
CA GLN A 23 18.58 -6.18 -15.44
C GLN A 23 18.10 -6.89 -14.17
N ARG A 24 16.78 -6.95 -14.04
CA ARG A 24 16.11 -7.81 -13.06
C ARG A 24 16.18 -9.25 -13.57
N SER A 25 16.54 -10.18 -12.70
CA SER A 25 16.50 -11.62 -13.00
C SER A 25 15.14 -12.23 -12.65
N ASP A 26 14.95 -13.50 -13.00
CA ASP A 26 13.77 -14.28 -12.60
C ASP A 26 13.90 -14.91 -11.21
N VAL A 27 15.03 -14.71 -10.51
CA VAL A 27 15.29 -15.30 -9.19
C VAL A 27 14.55 -14.49 -8.11
N PRO A 28 13.56 -15.08 -7.41
CA PRO A 28 12.79 -14.37 -6.41
C PRO A 28 13.63 -14.04 -5.17
N VAL A 29 13.42 -12.85 -4.61
CA VAL A 29 13.95 -12.46 -3.31
C VAL A 29 12.84 -12.70 -2.27
N VAL A 30 13.05 -13.70 -1.42
CA VAL A 30 12.14 -14.02 -0.30
C VAL A 30 12.88 -13.74 1.00
N TYR A 31 12.43 -12.72 1.72
CA TYR A 31 13.01 -12.22 2.95
C TYR A 31 12.47 -12.99 4.17
N ASP A 32 13.32 -13.31 5.14
CA ASP A 32 12.90 -14.01 6.36
C ASP A 32 12.19 -13.03 7.30
N ALA A 33 10.88 -13.19 7.49
CA ALA A 33 10.07 -12.28 8.30
C ALA A 33 10.53 -12.21 9.77
N ARG A 34 11.26 -13.22 10.26
CA ARG A 34 11.81 -13.22 11.62
C ARG A 34 12.83 -12.10 11.82
N ASP A 35 13.51 -11.67 10.78
CA ASP A 35 14.48 -10.57 10.87
C ASP A 35 13.77 -9.24 11.23
N LEU A 36 12.51 -9.06 10.83
CA LEU A 36 11.69 -7.88 11.18
C LEU A 36 11.36 -7.77 12.67
N THR A 37 11.54 -8.85 13.44
CA THR A 37 11.35 -8.82 14.91
C THR A 37 12.43 -8.02 15.64
N THR A 38 13.52 -7.69 14.95
CA THR A 38 14.65 -6.92 15.50
C THR A 38 14.65 -5.44 15.12
N HIS A 39 13.51 -4.94 14.61
CA HIS A 39 13.31 -3.60 14.04
C HIS A 39 13.93 -3.46 12.63
N ALA A 40 13.26 -2.67 11.79
CA ALA A 40 13.73 -2.33 10.45
C ALA A 40 13.63 -0.82 10.23
N VAL A 41 14.49 -0.29 9.37
CA VAL A 41 14.45 1.11 8.94
C VAL A 41 14.53 1.19 7.42
N CYS A 42 13.60 1.92 6.80
CA CYS A 42 13.61 2.17 5.37
C CYS A 42 13.97 3.64 5.11
N VAL A 43 15.07 3.88 4.39
CA VAL A 43 15.58 5.22 4.08
C VAL A 43 15.68 5.44 2.58
N GLY A 44 15.51 6.70 2.15
CA GLY A 44 15.51 7.06 0.73
C GLY A 44 14.78 8.37 0.45
N MET A 45 15.05 8.98 -0.70
CA MET A 45 14.41 10.23 -1.12
C MET A 45 12.97 10.02 -1.61
N THR A 46 12.19 11.08 -1.77
CA THR A 46 10.86 10.99 -2.41
C THR A 46 10.99 10.36 -3.80
N GLY A 47 10.08 9.45 -4.16
CA GLY A 47 10.13 8.72 -5.42
C GLY A 47 11.06 7.50 -5.45
N SER A 48 11.81 7.21 -4.38
CA SER A 48 12.71 6.04 -4.32
C SER A 48 12.02 4.70 -4.05
N GLY A 49 10.68 4.67 -4.01
CA GLY A 49 9.92 3.43 -3.80
C GLY A 49 9.72 3.00 -2.34
N LYS A 50 10.07 3.80 -1.33
CA LYS A 50 9.88 3.44 0.10
C LYS A 50 8.44 3.03 0.42
N THR A 51 7.47 3.84 -0.02
CA THR A 51 6.05 3.53 0.21
C THR A 51 5.66 2.22 -0.45
N GLY A 52 6.09 1.98 -1.69
CA GLY A 52 5.84 0.71 -2.39
C GLY A 52 6.45 -0.49 -1.66
N LEU A 53 7.67 -0.36 -1.12
CA LEU A 53 8.29 -1.40 -0.29
C LEU A 53 7.47 -1.69 0.97
N CYS A 54 7.01 -0.65 1.68
CA CYS A 54 6.16 -0.82 2.86
C CYS A 54 4.82 -1.49 2.52
N ILE A 55 4.22 -1.16 1.36
CA ILE A 55 2.99 -1.80 0.88
C ILE A 55 3.23 -3.28 0.65
N GLY A 56 4.28 -3.64 -0.10
CA GLY A 56 4.62 -5.05 -0.33
C GLY A 56 4.84 -5.80 0.98
N LEU A 57 5.60 -5.24 1.92
CA LEU A 57 5.77 -5.85 3.25
C LEU A 57 4.45 -6.07 4.00
N LEU A 58 3.51 -5.12 3.90
CA LEU A 58 2.20 -5.24 4.54
C LEU A 58 1.29 -6.27 3.85
N GLU A 59 1.38 -6.39 2.52
CA GLU A 59 0.67 -7.42 1.74
C GLU A 59 1.15 -8.82 2.13
N GLU A 60 2.47 -9.05 2.19
CA GLU A 60 3.05 -10.32 2.62
C GLU A 60 2.68 -10.65 4.08
N ALA A 61 2.74 -9.65 4.97
CA ALA A 61 2.29 -9.81 6.36
C ALA A 61 0.80 -10.19 6.44
N ALA A 62 -0.06 -9.60 5.59
CA ALA A 62 -1.48 -9.93 5.55
C ALA A 62 -1.74 -11.34 5.01
N LEU A 63 -1.00 -11.79 3.99
CA LEU A 63 -1.06 -13.16 3.46
C LEU A 63 -0.73 -14.19 4.54
N ASP A 64 0.28 -13.90 5.36
CA ASP A 64 0.69 -14.71 6.51
C ASP A 64 -0.19 -14.52 7.76
N ARG A 65 -1.24 -13.71 7.69
CA ARG A 65 -2.15 -13.36 8.80
C ARG A 65 -1.45 -12.75 10.01
N VAL A 66 -0.37 -12.01 9.78
CA VAL A 66 0.32 -11.23 10.81
C VAL A 66 -0.51 -9.96 11.10
N PRO A 67 -0.93 -9.72 12.34
CA PRO A 67 -1.64 -8.49 12.68
C PRO A 67 -0.69 -7.29 12.58
N ALA A 68 -1.11 -6.22 11.90
CA ALA A 68 -0.33 -5.01 11.70
C ALA A 68 -1.06 -3.77 12.25
N LEU A 69 -0.32 -2.90 12.95
CA LEU A 69 -0.74 -1.55 13.29
C LEU A 69 0.09 -0.57 12.47
N ILE A 70 -0.58 0.22 11.64
CA ILE A 70 0.07 1.16 10.73
C ILE A 70 -0.22 2.58 11.21
N ILE A 71 0.83 3.37 11.43
CA ILE A 71 0.73 4.80 11.72
C ILE A 71 1.27 5.55 10.52
N ASP A 72 0.37 6.13 9.73
CA ASP A 72 0.72 6.86 8.53
C ASP A 72 0.22 8.31 8.61
N PRO A 73 1.10 9.27 8.94
CA PRO A 73 0.73 10.68 9.02
C PRO A 73 0.50 11.33 7.65
N LYS A 74 0.97 10.71 6.55
CA LYS A 74 0.78 11.24 5.19
C LYS A 74 -0.48 10.71 4.53
N GLY A 75 -0.93 9.53 4.93
CA GLY A 75 -2.13 8.86 4.45
C GLY A 75 -1.92 8.03 3.17
N ASP A 76 -0.70 8.01 2.61
CA ASP A 76 -0.38 7.27 1.39
C ASP A 76 -0.67 5.75 1.51
N LEU A 77 -0.38 5.15 2.67
CA LEU A 77 -0.63 3.74 2.98
C LEU A 77 -2.09 3.49 3.36
N THR A 78 -2.70 4.37 4.15
CA THR A 78 -4.11 4.19 4.57
C THR A 78 -5.07 4.34 3.40
N ASN A 79 -4.71 5.12 2.38
CA ASN A 79 -5.48 5.28 1.15
C ASN A 79 -5.66 3.97 0.39
N LEU A 80 -4.82 2.95 0.61
CA LEU A 80 -5.03 1.62 0.03
C LEU A 80 -6.36 1.00 0.46
N LEU A 81 -6.82 1.30 1.68
CA LEU A 81 -8.10 0.82 2.20
C LEU A 81 -9.31 1.45 1.51
N LEU A 82 -9.10 2.50 0.70
CA LEU A 82 -10.15 3.21 -0.03
C LEU A 82 -10.34 2.68 -1.47
N GLN A 83 -9.62 1.62 -1.87
CA GLN A 83 -9.82 0.94 -3.15
C GLN A 83 -11.07 0.03 -3.10
N PHE A 84 -12.24 0.64 -2.93
CA PHE A 84 -13.50 -0.11 -2.85
C PHE A 84 -13.79 -0.82 -4.18
N PRO A 85 -14.23 -2.08 -4.18
CA PRO A 85 -14.42 -2.84 -5.42
C PRO A 85 -15.41 -2.22 -6.41
N GLN A 86 -16.40 -1.46 -5.92
CA GLN A 86 -17.38 -0.77 -6.76
C GLN A 86 -17.21 0.75 -6.78
N LEU A 87 -16.26 1.30 -6.00
CA LEU A 87 -16.00 2.73 -5.87
C LEU A 87 -17.28 3.57 -5.73
N ARG A 88 -18.23 3.14 -4.88
CA ARG A 88 -19.53 3.83 -4.77
C ARG A 88 -19.41 5.01 -3.81
N PRO A 89 -20.14 6.11 -4.03
CA PRO A 89 -20.12 7.26 -3.12
C PRO A 89 -20.32 6.90 -1.64
N GLU A 90 -21.23 5.95 -1.35
CA GLU A 90 -21.49 5.48 0.02
C GLU A 90 -20.28 4.80 0.67
N ASP A 91 -19.40 4.18 -0.11
CA ASP A 91 -18.19 3.53 0.41
C ASP A 91 -17.17 4.59 0.87
N PHE A 92 -17.12 5.75 0.19
CA PHE A 92 -16.24 6.87 0.52
C PHE A 92 -16.78 7.76 1.62
N ARG A 93 -18.11 7.88 1.75
CA ARG A 93 -18.77 8.79 2.71
C ARG A 93 -18.23 8.73 4.15
N PRO A 94 -17.96 7.57 4.78
CA PRO A 94 -17.42 7.56 6.14
C PRO A 94 -15.96 8.04 6.24
N TRP A 95 -15.26 8.19 5.11
CA TRP A 95 -13.83 8.51 5.04
C TRP A 95 -13.54 9.92 4.51
N ILE A 96 -14.56 10.67 4.07
CA ILE A 96 -14.35 12.02 3.57
C ILE A 96 -13.96 12.98 4.69
N ASN A 97 -13.18 14.00 4.34
CA ASN A 97 -12.91 15.11 5.24
C ASN A 97 -14.06 16.13 5.20
N LEU A 98 -14.83 16.20 6.29
CA LEU A 98 -15.97 17.10 6.43
C LEU A 98 -15.59 18.57 6.30
N ASP A 99 -14.39 18.96 6.74
CA ASP A 99 -13.94 20.34 6.62
C ASP A 99 -13.58 20.72 5.18
N ASP A 100 -13.06 19.77 4.39
CA ASP A 100 -12.81 20.01 2.96
C ASP A 100 -14.12 20.11 2.18
N ALA A 101 -15.13 19.29 2.51
CA ALA A 101 -16.48 19.42 1.95
C ALA A 101 -17.08 20.80 2.25
N ARG A 102 -17.00 21.26 3.50
CA ARG A 102 -17.46 22.60 3.92
C ARG A 102 -16.74 23.72 3.18
N ARG A 103 -15.41 23.65 3.03
CA ARG A 103 -14.62 24.66 2.30
C ARG A 103 -15.02 24.77 0.83
N LYS A 104 -15.45 23.67 0.22
CA LYS A 104 -15.96 23.63 -1.16
C LYS A 104 -17.46 23.94 -1.27
N ALA A 105 -18.13 24.24 -0.16
CA ALA A 105 -19.59 24.44 -0.09
C ALA A 105 -20.40 23.25 -0.65
N GLN A 106 -19.88 22.02 -0.45
CA GLN A 106 -20.54 20.78 -0.84
C GLN A 106 -21.13 20.08 0.40
N SER A 107 -22.26 19.41 0.22
CA SER A 107 -22.74 18.44 1.21
C SER A 107 -21.82 17.23 1.29
N GLU A 108 -21.95 16.44 2.36
CA GLU A 108 -21.19 15.19 2.53
C GLU A 108 -21.40 14.23 1.36
N ASP A 109 -22.65 14.05 0.94
CA ASP A 109 -23.00 13.13 -0.14
C ASP A 109 -22.46 13.63 -1.50
N GLU A 110 -22.51 14.93 -1.77
CA GLU A 110 -21.92 15.53 -2.98
C GLU A 110 -20.40 15.39 -3.02
N TYR A 111 -19.72 15.59 -1.88
CA TYR A 111 -18.28 15.47 -1.79
C TYR A 111 -17.82 14.01 -1.88
N ALA A 112 -18.56 13.07 -1.28
CA ALA A 112 -18.33 11.64 -1.41
C ALA A 112 -18.51 11.18 -2.86
N ALA A 113 -19.56 11.66 -3.56
CA ALA A 113 -19.77 11.37 -4.97
C ALA A 113 -18.67 11.93 -5.87
N ALA A 114 -18.21 13.16 -5.61
CA ALA A 114 -17.10 13.76 -6.33
C ALA A 114 -15.78 13.01 -6.10
N THR A 115 -15.52 12.58 -4.86
CA THR A 115 -14.35 11.77 -4.51
C THR A 115 -14.39 10.42 -5.24
N ALA A 116 -15.52 9.71 -5.16
CA ALA A 116 -15.71 8.44 -5.86
C ALA A 116 -15.48 8.56 -7.36
N ALA A 117 -16.03 9.60 -8.00
CA ALA A 117 -15.83 9.86 -9.43
C ALA A 117 -14.36 10.11 -9.79
N ASN A 118 -13.62 10.88 -8.97
CA ASN A 118 -12.20 11.14 -9.20
C ASN A 118 -11.34 9.87 -9.15
N TRP A 119 -11.75 8.84 -8.40
CA TRP A 119 -11.02 7.58 -8.22
C TRP A 119 -11.36 6.52 -9.27
N GLN A 120 -12.32 6.78 -10.17
CA GLN A 120 -12.62 5.91 -11.30
C GLN A 120 -11.68 6.13 -12.51
N HIS A 121 -10.81 7.14 -12.44
CA HIS A 121 -9.88 7.54 -13.50
C HIS A 121 -8.44 7.28 -13.08
#